data_AF-A0A2E5VZ44-F1
#
_entry.id   AF-A0A2E5VZ44-F1
#
_cell.length_a   1.000
_cell.length_b   1.000
_cell.length_c   1.000
_cell.angle_alpha   90.00
_cell.angle_beta   90.00
_cell.angle_gamma   90.00
#
_symmetry.space_group_name_H-M   'P 1'
#
loop_
_entity.id
_entity.type
_entity.pdbx_description
1 polymer ?
#
loop_
_entity_poly.entity_id
_entity_poly.type
_entity_poly.pdbx_seq_one_letter_code
_entity_poly.pdbx_strand_id
1 'polypeptide(L)'
;MADGIYQIPTKPPGPSPWWLKGGAIFIAFMGFFSLIGAISFLVGGMMMDGISEDMDPEEICQEDDNPEDCEILMEWVQSFSDLGLWDIGAAFSAFLFLFSIPTAAVMWSAEDRDMALKLGWAWIVIHAASQLYITHSYMTWLDDLYALDPGFDFGWIRAFNLIAGYGGVLFCEAFFAAVLALISYQTRPPTALEVPSAFHDNDQ
;
A
#
# COMPACT_ATOMS: atom_id res chain seq x y z
N MET A 1 8.86 -64.98 -6.51
CA MET A 1 8.54 -63.83 -7.36
C MET A 1 8.48 -62.63 -6.45
N ALA A 2 9.57 -61.88 -6.36
CA ALA A 2 9.58 -60.62 -5.64
C ALA A 2 9.02 -59.60 -6.62
N ASP A 3 7.81 -59.12 -6.36
CA ASP A 3 7.23 -57.99 -7.08
C ASP A 3 8.16 -56.81 -6.86
N GLY A 4 8.94 -56.51 -7.90
CA GLY A 4 9.88 -55.41 -7.93
C GLY A 4 9.11 -54.13 -7.61
N ILE A 5 9.57 -53.44 -6.58
CA ILE A 5 9.13 -52.12 -6.15
C ILE A 5 9.60 -51.11 -7.21
N TYR A 6 9.05 -51.19 -8.42
CA TYR A 6 9.18 -50.17 -9.43
C TYR A 6 8.10 -49.13 -9.16
N GLN A 7 8.39 -48.17 -8.29
CA GLN A 7 7.64 -46.92 -8.29
C GLN A 7 8.12 -46.10 -9.48
N ILE A 8 7.25 -45.95 -10.48
CA ILE A 8 7.43 -44.95 -11.54
C ILE A 8 7.61 -43.60 -10.83
N PRO A 9 8.67 -42.83 -11.09
CA PRO A 9 8.86 -41.52 -10.49
C PRO A 9 7.66 -40.65 -10.88
N THR A 10 6.71 -40.46 -9.97
CA THR A 10 5.62 -39.53 -10.19
C THR A 10 6.21 -38.13 -10.08
N LYS A 11 5.99 -37.31 -11.11
CA LYS A 11 6.35 -35.89 -11.06
C LYS A 11 5.81 -35.32 -9.75
N PRO A 12 6.62 -34.59 -8.95
CA PRO A 12 6.11 -34.00 -7.72
C PRO A 12 4.86 -33.17 -8.05
N PRO A 13 3.80 -33.27 -7.24
CA PRO A 13 2.57 -32.53 -7.49
C PRO A 13 2.93 -31.05 -7.65
N GLY A 14 2.43 -30.43 -8.72
CA GLY A 14 2.66 -29.02 -8.99
C GLY A 14 2.17 -28.15 -7.82
N PRO A 15 2.64 -26.91 -7.72
CA PRO A 15 2.20 -25.99 -6.67
C PRO A 15 0.68 -25.84 -6.69
N SER A 16 0.05 -25.76 -5.52
CA SER A 16 -1.40 -25.60 -5.41
C SER A 16 -1.83 -24.26 -6.01
N PRO A 17 -2.82 -24.23 -6.93
CA PRO A 17 -3.32 -22.98 -7.53
C PRO A 17 -4.03 -22.08 -6.50
N TRP A 18 -4.43 -22.64 -5.35
CA TRP A 18 -5.13 -21.90 -4.30
C TRP A 18 -4.31 -20.80 -3.65
N TRP A 19 -2.97 -20.85 -3.72
CA TRP A 19 -2.13 -19.75 -3.24
C TRP A 19 -2.30 -18.48 -4.09
N LEU A 20 -2.32 -18.62 -5.43
CA LEU A 20 -2.58 -17.49 -6.33
C LEU A 20 -4.04 -17.04 -6.24
N LYS A 21 -5.00 -17.97 -6.16
CA LYS A 21 -6.42 -17.61 -5.98
C LYS A 21 -6.68 -16.91 -4.65
N GLY A 22 -5.98 -17.29 -3.58
CA GLY A 22 -5.99 -16.57 -2.30
C GLY A 22 -5.46 -15.15 -2.45
N GLY A 23 -4.34 -14.98 -3.16
CA GLY A 23 -3.82 -13.67 -3.55
C GLY A 23 -4.82 -12.83 -4.35
N ALA A 24 -5.55 -13.44 -5.28
CA ALA A 24 -6.59 -12.76 -6.06
C ALA A 24 -7.71 -12.21 -5.17
N ILE A 25 -8.19 -13.01 -4.21
CA ILE A 25 -9.23 -12.57 -3.25
C ILE A 25 -8.71 -11.40 -2.42
N PHE A 26 -7.47 -11.50 -1.93
CA PHE A 26 -6.82 -10.44 -1.17
C PHE A 26 -6.72 -9.13 -1.98
N ILE A 27 -6.18 -9.18 -3.21
CA ILE A 27 -6.07 -8.00 -4.08
C ILE A 27 -7.44 -7.42 -4.46
N ALA A 28 -8.44 -8.27 -4.71
CA ALA A 28 -9.80 -7.82 -5.01
C ALA A 28 -10.43 -7.09 -3.82
N PHE A 29 -10.26 -7.63 -2.60
CA PHE A 29 -10.73 -7.02 -1.37
C PHE A 29 -10.04 -5.66 -1.13
N MET A 30 -8.72 -5.59 -1.27
CA MET A 30 -7.97 -4.33 -1.15
C MET A 30 -8.35 -3.32 -2.24
N GLY A 31 -8.61 -3.79 -3.46
CA GLY A 31 -9.12 -2.95 -4.55
C GLY A 31 -10.47 -2.33 -4.20
N PHE A 32 -11.37 -3.10 -3.58
CA PHE A 32 -12.65 -2.57 -3.11
C PHE A 32 -12.48 -1.46 -2.05
N PHE A 33 -11.56 -1.61 -1.08
CA PHE A 33 -11.25 -0.51 -0.15
C PHE A 33 -10.61 0.69 -0.86
N SER A 34 -9.83 0.46 -1.90
CA SER A 34 -9.28 1.55 -2.72
C SER A 34 -10.39 2.32 -3.44
N LEU A 35 -11.46 1.65 -3.89
CA LEU A 35 -12.65 2.32 -4.43
C LEU A 35 -13.36 3.18 -3.37
N ILE A 36 -13.56 2.62 -2.17
CA ILE A 36 -14.14 3.39 -1.04
C ILE A 36 -13.25 4.60 -0.76
N GLY A 37 -11.94 4.42 -0.66
CA GLY A 37 -10.97 5.48 -0.44
C GLY A 37 -11.06 6.57 -1.51
N ALA A 38 -11.14 6.20 -2.79
CA ALA A 38 -11.28 7.15 -3.89
C ALA A 38 -12.53 8.03 -3.73
N ILE A 39 -13.68 7.41 -3.40
CA ILE A 39 -14.93 8.15 -3.16
C ILE A 39 -14.80 9.03 -1.92
N SER A 40 -14.23 8.52 -0.83
CA SER A 40 -14.02 9.27 0.40
C SER A 40 -13.13 10.48 0.19
N PHE A 41 -12.04 10.34 -0.55
CA PHE A 41 -11.14 11.45 -0.86
C PHE A 41 -11.79 12.48 -1.78
N LEU A 42 -12.57 12.06 -2.78
CA LEU A 42 -13.32 12.98 -3.64
C LEU A 42 -14.36 13.78 -2.85
N VAL A 43 -15.14 13.11 -1.99
CA VAL A 43 -16.13 13.79 -1.15
C VAL A 43 -15.44 14.71 -0.14
N GLY A 44 -14.35 14.25 0.47
CA GLY A 44 -13.55 15.05 1.40
C GLY A 44 -12.95 16.29 0.74
N GLY A 45 -12.42 16.17 -0.47
CA GLY A 45 -11.90 17.29 -1.26
C GLY A 45 -12.98 18.33 -1.54
N MET A 46 -14.13 17.92 -2.08
CA MET A 46 -15.25 18.85 -2.33
C MET A 46 -15.74 19.57 -1.07
N MET A 47 -15.73 18.89 0.08
CA MET A 47 -16.09 19.53 1.36
C MET A 47 -15.01 20.51 1.83
N MET A 48 -13.74 20.16 1.65
CA MET A 48 -12.62 21.01 2.06
C MET A 48 -12.52 22.26 1.19
N ASP A 49 -12.75 22.15 -0.12
CA ASP A 49 -12.77 23.30 -1.03
C ASP A 49 -13.84 24.30 -0.59
N GLY A 50 -15.06 23.84 -0.28
CA GLY A 50 -16.12 24.71 0.22
C GLY A 50 -15.79 25.39 1.54
N ILE A 51 -15.11 24.70 2.47
CA ILE A 51 -14.64 25.30 3.72
C ILE A 51 -13.54 26.34 3.45
N SER A 52 -12.63 26.04 2.54
CA SER A 52 -11.49 26.90 2.22
C SER A 52 -11.91 28.17 1.48
N GLU A 53 -12.97 28.14 0.67
CA GLU A 53 -13.50 29.32 -0.02
C GLU A 53 -14.14 30.33 0.96
N ASP A 54 -14.71 29.83 2.07
CA ASP A 54 -15.35 30.65 3.10
C ASP A 54 -14.36 31.13 4.19
N MET A 55 -13.10 30.68 4.14
CA MET A 55 -12.05 31.07 5.09
C MET A 55 -11.26 32.27 4.58
N ASP A 56 -11.64 33.48 5.01
CA ASP A 56 -10.80 34.68 4.89
C ASP A 56 -10.11 34.96 6.25
N PRO A 57 -8.79 34.73 6.39
CA PRO A 57 -8.05 34.98 7.63
C PRO A 57 -8.22 36.41 8.15
N GLU A 58 -8.23 37.40 7.24
CA GLU A 58 -8.36 38.81 7.60
C GLU A 58 -9.76 39.14 8.13
N GLU A 59 -10.81 38.40 7.74
CA GLU A 59 -12.18 38.59 8.24
C GLU A 59 -12.40 37.84 9.56
N ILE A 60 -11.86 36.64 9.68
CA ILE A 60 -12.06 35.77 10.85
C ILE A 60 -11.31 36.29 12.08
N CYS A 61 -10.12 36.87 11.89
CA CYS A 61 -9.24 37.29 12.98
C CYS A 61 -9.45 38.75 13.43
N GLN A 62 -10.40 39.51 12.85
CA GLN A 62 -10.58 40.95 13.14
C GLN A 62 -10.92 41.26 14.60
N GLU A 63 -11.61 40.35 15.27
CA GLU A 63 -12.04 40.50 16.66
C GLU A 63 -11.13 39.76 17.66
N ASP A 64 -10.01 39.18 17.20
CA ASP A 64 -9.08 38.47 18.07
C ASP A 64 -8.19 39.44 18.87
N ASP A 65 -7.81 39.04 20.09
CA ASP A 65 -6.92 39.82 20.95
C ASP A 65 -5.49 39.90 20.36
N ASN A 66 -5.09 38.93 19.54
CA ASN A 66 -3.84 38.94 18.77
C ASN A 66 -4.08 38.53 17.30
N PRO A 67 -4.46 39.49 16.43
CA PRO A 67 -4.82 39.20 15.05
C PRO A 67 -3.66 38.61 14.23
N GLU A 68 -2.41 39.02 14.49
CA GLU A 68 -1.24 38.54 13.75
C GLU A 68 -0.99 37.03 13.98
N ASP A 69 -1.09 36.55 15.22
CA ASP A 69 -0.94 35.12 15.54
C ASP A 69 -2.12 34.29 14.99
N CYS A 70 -3.33 34.87 15.01
CA CYS A 70 -4.53 34.24 14.47
C CYS A 70 -4.43 34.09 12.94
N GLU A 71 -4.00 35.13 12.23
CA GLU A 71 -3.81 35.11 10.78
C GLU A 71 -2.80 34.04 10.36
N ILE A 72 -1.64 33.97 11.02
CA ILE A 72 -0.61 32.95 10.75
C ILE A 72 -1.15 31.53 10.94
N LEU A 73 -1.94 31.29 11.99
CA LEU A 73 -2.55 29.98 12.22
C LEU A 73 -3.60 29.64 11.14
N MET A 74 -4.41 30.61 10.75
CA MET A 74 -5.44 30.44 9.72
C MET A 74 -4.84 30.21 8.32
N GLU A 75 -3.78 30.93 7.98
CA GLU A 75 -2.97 30.69 6.77
C GLU A 75 -2.38 29.26 6.78
N TRP A 76 -1.88 28.79 7.92
CA TRP A 76 -1.40 27.41 8.03
C TRP A 76 -2.54 26.38 7.84
N VAL A 77 -3.72 26.62 8.40
CA VAL A 77 -4.90 25.76 8.17
C VAL A 77 -5.28 25.74 6.69
N GLN A 78 -5.28 26.91 6.04
CA GLN A 78 -5.60 27.02 4.62
C GLN A 78 -4.56 26.32 3.74
N SER A 79 -3.28 26.41 4.10
CA SER A 79 -2.18 25.74 3.40
C SER A 79 -2.34 24.21 3.33
N PHE A 80 -3.12 23.61 4.26
CA PHE A 80 -3.45 22.20 4.19
C PHE A 80 -4.25 21.84 2.93
N SER A 81 -5.18 22.72 2.54
CA SER A 81 -5.99 22.57 1.33
C SER A 81 -5.10 22.62 0.09
N ASP A 82 -4.14 23.55 0.07
CA ASP A 82 -3.20 23.77 -1.04
C ASP A 82 -2.27 22.58 -1.30
N LEU A 83 -2.09 21.67 -0.34
CA LEU A 83 -1.32 20.44 -0.53
C LEU A 83 -1.97 19.49 -1.56
N GLY A 84 -3.27 19.65 -1.84
CA GLY A 84 -4.00 18.80 -2.78
C GLY A 84 -4.04 17.32 -2.39
N LEU A 85 -3.90 17.00 -1.09
CA LEU A 85 -3.84 15.61 -0.62
C LEU A 85 -5.12 14.83 -0.90
N TRP A 86 -6.26 15.53 -0.95
CA TRP A 86 -7.54 14.94 -1.32
C TRP A 86 -7.52 14.44 -2.76
N ASP A 87 -7.13 15.29 -3.71
CA ASP A 87 -7.05 14.93 -5.13
C ASP A 87 -6.02 13.83 -5.39
N ILE A 88 -4.84 13.96 -4.78
CA ILE A 88 -3.77 12.97 -4.92
C ILE A 88 -4.20 11.63 -4.32
N GLY A 89 -4.83 11.66 -3.13
CA GLY A 89 -5.38 10.49 -2.46
C GLY A 89 -6.46 9.81 -3.28
N ALA A 90 -7.36 10.59 -3.89
CA ALA A 90 -8.39 10.09 -4.80
C ALA A 90 -7.78 9.44 -6.05
N ALA A 91 -6.80 10.09 -6.68
CA ALA A 91 -6.14 9.61 -7.89
C ALA A 91 -5.42 8.27 -7.66
N PHE A 92 -4.60 8.17 -6.60
CA PHE A 92 -3.92 6.91 -6.27
C PHE A 92 -4.89 5.81 -5.90
N SER A 93 -5.94 6.13 -5.14
CA SER A 93 -6.97 5.17 -4.72
C SER A 93 -7.76 4.64 -5.92
N ALA A 94 -8.15 5.51 -6.85
CA ALA A 94 -8.80 5.13 -8.10
C ALA A 94 -7.88 4.28 -8.98
N PHE A 95 -6.61 4.66 -9.10
CA PHE A 95 -5.62 3.89 -9.84
C PHE A 95 -5.43 2.49 -9.25
N LEU A 96 -5.27 2.36 -7.93
CA LEU A 96 -5.11 1.08 -7.24
C LEU A 96 -6.34 0.19 -7.40
N PHE A 97 -7.55 0.74 -7.35
CA PHE A 97 -8.78 0.00 -7.66
C PHE A 97 -8.77 -0.55 -9.09
N LEU A 98 -8.50 0.32 -10.07
CA LEU A 98 -8.45 -0.09 -11.48
C LEU A 98 -7.34 -1.13 -11.73
N PHE A 99 -6.20 -0.98 -11.06
CA PHE A 99 -5.07 -1.90 -11.16
C PHE A 99 -5.32 -3.24 -10.45
N SER A 100 -6.14 -3.27 -9.40
CA SER A 100 -6.57 -4.51 -8.74
C SER A 100 -7.36 -5.44 -9.66
N ILE A 101 -8.14 -4.91 -10.61
CA ILE A 101 -8.98 -5.72 -11.51
C ILE A 101 -8.16 -6.69 -12.38
N PRO A 102 -7.22 -6.23 -13.23
CA PRO A 102 -6.40 -7.12 -14.04
C PRO A 102 -5.48 -7.98 -13.16
N THR A 103 -4.96 -7.44 -12.05
CA THR A 103 -4.11 -8.19 -11.12
C THR A 103 -4.85 -9.39 -10.52
N ALA A 104 -6.06 -9.18 -10.01
CA ALA A 104 -6.89 -10.24 -9.46
C ALA A 104 -7.32 -11.24 -10.53
N ALA A 105 -7.65 -10.78 -11.75
CA ALA A 105 -8.00 -11.68 -12.85
C ALA A 105 -6.84 -12.62 -13.23
N VAL A 106 -5.63 -12.09 -13.38
CA VAL A 106 -4.43 -12.89 -13.67
C VAL A 106 -4.13 -13.86 -12.52
N MET A 107 -4.16 -13.40 -11.27
CA MET A 107 -3.96 -14.26 -10.10
C MET A 107 -5.03 -15.37 -10.00
N TRP A 108 -6.29 -15.07 -10.34
CA TRP A 108 -7.39 -16.04 -10.26
C TRP A 108 -7.27 -17.15 -11.30
N SER A 109 -6.80 -16.82 -12.51
CA SER A 109 -6.54 -17.80 -13.56
C SER A 109 -5.54 -18.87 -13.10
N ALA A 110 -4.56 -18.46 -12.29
CA ALA A 110 -3.43 -19.28 -11.84
C ALA A 110 -2.62 -19.92 -12.99
N GLU A 111 -2.75 -19.39 -14.22
CA GLU A 111 -2.05 -19.89 -15.41
C GLU A 111 -0.65 -19.29 -15.54
N ASP A 112 -0.52 -17.96 -15.39
CA ASP A 112 0.76 -17.25 -15.45
C ASP A 112 1.18 -16.73 -14.07
N ARG A 113 1.97 -17.55 -13.37
CA ARG A 113 2.55 -17.21 -12.06
C ARG A 113 3.43 -15.96 -12.12
N ASP A 114 4.25 -15.82 -13.15
CA ASP A 114 5.25 -14.75 -13.21
C ASP A 114 4.56 -13.40 -13.36
N MET A 115 3.59 -13.30 -14.28
CA MET A 115 2.76 -12.11 -14.43
C MET A 115 1.95 -11.83 -13.17
N ALA A 116 1.31 -12.85 -12.57
CA ALA A 116 0.53 -12.70 -11.35
C ALA A 116 1.36 -12.07 -10.21
N LEU A 117 2.57 -12.59 -9.98
CA LEU A 117 3.44 -12.09 -8.91
C LEU A 117 4.01 -10.70 -9.23
N LYS A 118 4.37 -10.42 -10.48
CA LYS A 118 4.83 -9.08 -10.91
C LYS A 118 3.77 -8.01 -10.69
N LEU A 119 2.53 -8.29 -11.11
CA LEU A 119 1.40 -7.38 -10.89
C LEU A 119 1.11 -7.21 -9.39
N GLY A 120 1.15 -8.28 -8.61
CA GLY A 120 1.01 -8.21 -7.14
C GLY A 120 2.08 -7.34 -6.48
N TRP A 121 3.36 -7.52 -6.84
CA TRP A 121 4.44 -6.71 -6.29
C TRP A 121 4.37 -5.26 -6.75
N ALA A 122 4.00 -5.02 -8.02
CA ALA A 122 3.77 -3.68 -8.52
C ALA A 122 2.63 -2.99 -7.75
N TRP A 123 1.54 -3.71 -7.45
CA TRP A 123 0.42 -3.18 -6.68
C TRP A 123 0.87 -2.74 -5.29
N ILE A 124 1.63 -3.59 -4.58
CA ILE A 124 2.18 -3.26 -3.25
C ILE A 124 3.12 -2.05 -3.32
N VAL A 125 4.02 -2.00 -4.31
CA VAL A 125 4.96 -0.86 -4.44
C VAL A 125 4.22 0.45 -4.70
N ILE A 126 3.19 0.43 -5.54
CA ILE A 126 2.39 1.62 -5.84
C ILE A 126 1.60 2.05 -4.60
N HIS A 127 1.02 1.10 -3.87
CA HIS A 127 0.32 1.35 -2.60
C HIS A 127 1.27 1.95 -1.56
N ALA A 128 2.43 1.33 -1.33
CA ALA A 128 3.44 1.83 -0.42
C ALA A 128 3.92 3.24 -0.77
N ALA A 129 4.21 3.48 -2.06
CA ALA A 129 4.68 4.78 -2.52
C ALA A 129 3.62 5.87 -2.32
N SER A 130 2.34 5.58 -2.58
CA SER A 130 1.26 6.56 -2.37
C SER A 130 1.05 6.87 -0.88
N GLN A 131 1.05 5.85 -0.02
CA GLN A 131 0.89 6.05 1.43
C GLN A 131 2.07 6.80 2.04
N LEU A 132 3.30 6.50 1.59
CA LEU A 132 4.50 7.22 2.02
C LEU A 132 4.49 8.67 1.56
N TYR A 133 4.06 8.94 0.32
CA TYR A 133 3.92 10.30 -0.19
C TYR A 133 2.92 11.11 0.65
N ILE A 134 1.71 10.60 0.84
CA ILE A 134 0.65 11.28 1.61
C ILE A 134 1.12 11.54 3.06
N THR A 135 1.70 10.51 3.69
CA THR A 135 2.23 10.62 5.06
C THR A 135 3.36 11.65 5.12
N HIS A 136 4.26 11.66 4.14
CA HIS A 136 5.37 12.60 4.11
C HIS A 136 4.88 14.05 3.97
N SER A 137 3.97 14.31 3.04
CA SER A 137 3.38 15.63 2.85
C SER A 137 2.62 16.10 4.10
N TYR A 138 1.82 15.22 4.71
CA TYR A 138 1.11 15.53 5.96
C TYR A 138 2.06 15.84 7.10
N MET A 139 3.12 15.04 7.29
CA MET A 139 4.10 15.26 8.36
C MET A 139 4.92 16.53 8.14
N THR A 140 5.17 16.91 6.90
CA THR A 140 5.86 18.17 6.58
C THR A 140 4.99 19.36 6.98
N TRP A 141 3.72 19.35 6.59
CA TRP A 141 2.75 20.37 6.98
C TRP A 141 2.56 20.46 8.52
N LEU A 142 2.60 19.32 9.20
CA LEU A 142 2.51 19.27 10.66
C LEU A 142 3.79 19.77 11.35
N ASP A 143 4.96 19.53 10.76
CA ASP A 143 6.23 20.07 11.28
C ASP A 143 6.27 21.60 11.18
N ASP A 144 5.64 22.20 10.17
CA ASP A 144 5.50 23.66 10.05
C ASP A 144 4.69 24.24 11.22
N LEU A 145 3.60 23.57 11.65
CA LEU A 145 2.83 23.96 12.85
C LEU A 145 3.71 23.99 14.10
N TYR A 146 4.52 22.96 14.30
CA TYR A 146 5.39 22.88 15.48
C TYR A 146 6.50 23.94 15.47
N ALA A 147 6.81 24.50 14.31
CA ALA A 147 7.75 25.61 14.17
C ALA A 147 7.11 26.98 14.48
N LEU A 148 5.77 27.11 14.46
CA LEU A 148 5.07 28.38 14.72
C LEU A 148 5.18 28.84 16.18
N ASP A 149 5.13 27.92 17.16
CA ASP A 149 5.33 28.23 18.58
C ASP A 149 6.54 27.47 19.15
N PRO A 150 7.76 28.02 19.04
CA PRO A 150 8.95 27.41 19.62
C PRO A 150 8.99 27.44 21.16
N GLY A 151 8.05 28.15 21.81
CA GLY A 151 7.92 28.22 23.26
C GLY A 151 7.22 27.02 23.87
N PHE A 152 6.47 26.25 23.06
CA PHE A 152 5.75 25.06 23.49
C PHE A 152 6.51 23.77 23.13
N ASP A 153 6.70 22.87 24.11
CA ASP A 153 7.40 21.59 23.87
C ASP A 153 6.49 20.57 23.16
N PHE A 154 6.53 20.59 21.83
CA PHE A 154 5.89 19.58 20.98
C PHE A 154 6.69 18.27 20.84
N GLY A 155 7.85 18.14 21.48
CA GLY A 155 8.82 17.07 21.20
C GLY A 155 8.23 15.65 21.28
N TRP A 156 7.42 15.37 22.31
CA TRP A 156 6.78 14.05 22.45
C TRP A 156 5.64 13.83 21.45
N ILE A 157 4.86 14.87 21.12
CA ILE A 157 3.75 14.81 20.15
C ILE A 157 4.32 14.56 18.76
N ARG A 158 5.35 15.32 18.39
CA ARG A 158 6.07 15.18 17.13
C ARG A 158 6.67 13.77 16.99
N ALA A 159 7.34 13.27 18.02
CA ALA A 159 7.89 11.92 18.00
C ALA A 159 6.80 10.86 17.85
N PHE A 160 5.68 11.01 18.56
CA PHE A 160 4.54 10.11 18.44
C PHE A 160 3.95 10.13 17.02
N ASN A 161 3.68 11.31 16.45
CA ASN A 161 3.10 11.45 15.11
C ASN A 161 4.02 10.89 14.03
N LEU A 162 5.33 11.15 14.11
CA LEU A 162 6.30 10.59 13.17
C LEU A 162 6.30 9.05 13.24
N ILE A 163 6.37 8.47 14.45
CA ILE A 163 6.37 7.02 14.64
C ILE A 163 5.04 6.41 14.19
N ALA A 164 3.91 7.00 14.58
CA ALA A 164 2.59 6.49 14.25
C ALA A 164 2.31 6.56 12.74
N GLY A 165 2.67 7.66 12.08
CA GLY A 165 2.49 7.83 10.64
C GLY A 165 3.39 6.90 9.84
N TYR A 166 4.71 7.12 9.86
CA TYR A 166 5.63 6.31 9.06
C TYR A 166 5.68 4.86 9.52
N GLY A 167 5.67 4.61 10.83
CA GLY A 167 5.67 3.25 11.37
C GLY A 167 4.39 2.49 11.03
N GLY A 168 3.24 3.17 11.04
CA GLY A 168 1.96 2.60 10.60
C GLY A 168 1.99 2.18 9.14
N VAL A 169 2.46 3.05 8.25
CA VAL A 169 2.61 2.74 6.82
C VAL A 169 3.58 1.57 6.63
N LEU A 170 4.79 1.65 7.19
CA LEU A 170 5.80 0.60 7.04
C LEU A 170 5.32 -0.76 7.55
N PHE A 171 4.59 -0.80 8.67
CA PHE A 171 4.02 -2.02 9.19
C PHE A 171 2.96 -2.61 8.24
N CYS A 172 2.07 -1.77 7.72
CA CYS A 172 1.04 -2.17 6.76
C CYS A 172 1.66 -2.78 5.49
N GLU A 173 2.63 -2.08 4.90
CA GLU A 173 3.29 -2.55 3.68
C GLU A 173 4.13 -3.80 3.92
N ALA A 174 4.80 -3.90 5.07
CA ALA A 174 5.54 -5.09 5.45
C ALA A 174 4.62 -6.31 5.59
N PHE A 175 3.41 -6.12 6.13
CA PHE A 175 2.41 -7.17 6.22
C PHE A 175 1.96 -7.65 4.83
N PHE A 176 1.65 -6.73 3.92
CA PHE A 176 1.29 -7.08 2.53
C PHE A 176 2.43 -7.78 1.79
N ALA A 177 3.66 -7.27 1.93
CA ALA A 177 4.85 -7.88 1.36
C ALA A 177 5.09 -9.29 1.93
N ALA A 178 4.86 -9.52 3.23
CA ALA A 178 4.99 -10.83 3.84
C ALA A 178 3.98 -11.84 3.29
N VAL A 179 2.72 -11.42 3.12
CA VAL A 179 1.67 -12.25 2.49
C VAL A 179 2.06 -12.62 1.06
N LEU A 180 2.49 -11.65 0.25
CA LEU A 180 2.86 -11.92 -1.13
C LEU A 180 4.17 -12.72 -1.25
N ALA A 181 5.12 -12.54 -0.33
CA ALA A 181 6.33 -13.36 -0.24
C ALA A 181 5.99 -14.82 0.08
N LEU A 182 5.04 -15.06 0.99
CA LEU A 182 4.53 -16.41 1.29
C LEU A 182 3.89 -17.04 0.05
N ILE A 183 3.03 -16.31 -0.65
CA ILE A 183 2.42 -16.79 -1.92
C ILE A 183 3.52 -17.08 -2.95
N SER A 184 4.52 -16.20 -3.07
CA SER A 184 5.64 -16.36 -4.00
C SER A 184 6.45 -17.62 -3.71
N TYR A 185 6.65 -17.94 -2.42
CA TYR A 185 7.35 -19.14 -1.96
C TYR A 185 6.54 -20.40 -2.23
N GLN A 186 5.26 -20.41 -1.85
CA GLN A 186 4.40 -21.60 -1.97
C GLN A 186 4.00 -21.93 -3.41
N THR A 187 4.10 -20.97 -4.31
CA THR A 187 3.84 -21.16 -5.75
C THR A 187 5.09 -21.57 -6.52
N ARG A 188 6.26 -21.71 -5.87
CA ARG A 188 7.49 -22.14 -6.58
C ARG A 188 7.29 -23.53 -7.20
N PRO A 189 7.64 -23.71 -8.48
CA PRO A 189 7.62 -25.04 -9.08
C PRO A 189 8.65 -25.93 -8.36
N PRO A 190 8.31 -27.18 -8.05
CA PRO A 190 9.23 -28.09 -7.41
C PRO A 190 10.47 -28.28 -8.31
N THR A 191 11.65 -28.00 -7.77
CA THR A 191 12.91 -28.36 -8.42
C THR A 191 13.04 -29.87 -8.37
N ALA A 192 12.77 -30.54 -9.49
CA ALA A 192 13.19 -31.92 -9.69
C ALA A 192 14.71 -31.91 -9.75
N LEU A 193 15.36 -32.12 -8.60
CA LEU A 193 16.72 -32.63 -8.59
C LEU A 193 16.62 -34.06 -9.09
N GLU A 194 16.61 -34.23 -10.41
CA GLU A 194 16.92 -35.52 -11.01
C GLU A 194 18.36 -35.81 -10.62
N VAL A 195 18.55 -36.54 -9.52
CA VAL A 195 19.87 -37.06 -9.17
C VAL A 195 20.17 -38.10 -10.25
N PRO A 196 21.14 -37.87 -11.16
CA PRO A 196 21.48 -38.87 -12.14
C PRO A 196 21.93 -40.11 -11.37
N SER A 197 21.14 -41.18 -11.47
CA SER A 197 21.48 -42.46 -10.86
C SER A 197 22.76 -42.95 -11.52
N ALA A 198 23.86 -42.95 -10.78
CA ALA A 198 25.15 -43.51 -11.20
C ALA A 198 25.10 -45.04 -11.43
N PHE A 199 23.94 -45.68 -11.25
CA PHE A 199 23.73 -47.11 -11.45
C PHE A 199 23.13 -47.47 -12.83
N HIS A 200 22.96 -46.49 -13.72
CA HIS A 200 22.53 -46.71 -15.11
C HIS A 200 23.64 -46.50 -16.16
N ASP A 201 24.87 -46.19 -15.76
CA ASP A 201 26.04 -46.30 -16.64
C ASP A 201 26.45 -47.79 -16.76
N ASN A 202 25.58 -48.59 -17.39
CA ASN A 202 25.95 -49.94 -17.82
C ASN A 202 26.32 -49.89 -19.31
N ASP A 203 27.61 -50.15 -19.53
CA ASP A 203 28.19 -50.93 -20.63
C ASP A 203 28.15 -50.33 -22.05
N GLN A 204 29.22 -49.57 -22.36
CA GLN A 204 29.97 -49.74 -23.61
C GLN A 204 31.43 -50.05 -23.31
#